data_AF-A0A1S3MT77-F1
#
_entry.id   AF-A0A1S3MT77-F1
#
_cell.length_a   1.000
_cell.length_b   1.000
_cell.length_c   1.000
_cell.angle_alpha   90.00
_cell.angle_beta   90.00
_cell.angle_gamma   90.00
#
_symmetry.space_group_name_H-M   'P 1'
#
loop_
_entity.id
_entity.type
_entity.pdbx_description
1 polymer ?
#
loop_
_entity_poly.entity_id
_entity_poly.type
_entity_poly.pdbx_seq_one_letter_code
_entity_poly.pdbx_strand_id
1 'polypeptide(L)'
;MTTLYIQQLKSKTKEKEMVDQTQAEEFVRHSLAFCESLYDPYRNWRYRTCGDQRSTVEKSRQKYKAAPLTVEFVPFFYQCFQESEHLKDSLKCCLLHLFGAIVAGGQRNALLAISPATMEVLLRVLGDYEGGDYEGGDMDREDWDSEAPDRKSLLTLGCLREVVHSLLASSSDQRQVEIGSVLENYFKLLNSDPAAAAVQQGVKGHKVLGRHWESRFVALQVHMLDTIRDMFLCSDRPVLQAIFLNSNCFEHLTRLLQNSKVWSRSALAQSMLNMRIGGGLSLLFTVCVFPQRIEVTLSRKHSVTLHCVCEPFYSGSLCML
;
A
#
# COMPACT_ATOMS: atom_id res chain seq x y z
N MET A 1 -22.26 -20.27 -2.19
CA MET A 1 -21.76 -21.06 -1.05
C MET A 1 -20.81 -20.24 -0.18
N THR A 2 -19.69 -19.72 -0.70
CA THR A 2 -18.73 -18.91 0.07
C THR A 2 -19.33 -17.62 0.66
N THR A 3 -20.18 -16.92 -0.11
CA THR A 3 -20.86 -15.69 0.35
C THR A 3 -21.84 -15.94 1.50
N LEU A 4 -22.52 -17.08 1.51
CA LEU A 4 -23.48 -17.46 2.56
C LEU A 4 -22.78 -17.74 3.88
N TYR A 5 -21.59 -18.35 3.81
CA TYR A 5 -20.85 -18.76 4.99
C TYR A 5 -20.18 -17.56 5.70
N ILE A 6 -19.73 -16.57 4.92
CA ILE A 6 -19.27 -15.29 5.47
C ILE A 6 -20.41 -14.53 6.13
N GLN A 7 -21.65 -14.64 5.63
CA GLN A 7 -22.82 -14.06 6.30
C GLN A 7 -23.18 -14.77 7.62
N GLN A 8 -22.98 -16.09 7.72
CA GLN A 8 -23.24 -16.84 8.96
C GLN A 8 -22.25 -16.48 10.08
N LEU A 9 -21.00 -16.22 9.72
CA LEU A 9 -19.99 -15.72 10.67
C LEU A 9 -20.34 -14.33 11.26
N LYS A 10 -21.31 -13.61 10.67
CA LYS A 10 -21.73 -12.26 11.10
C LYS A 10 -22.79 -12.25 12.24
N SER A 11 -23.42 -13.37 12.62
CA SER A 11 -24.73 -13.33 13.32
C SER A 11 -24.88 -13.79 14.80
N LYS A 12 -23.83 -13.73 15.66
CA LYS A 12 -23.86 -13.68 17.18
C LYS A 12 -23.41 -14.92 18.02
N THR A 13 -22.46 -14.67 18.94
CA THR A 13 -22.39 -14.91 20.43
C THR A 13 -22.95 -16.22 21.02
N LYS A 14 -22.35 -17.04 21.92
CA LYS A 14 -21.12 -17.11 22.74
C LYS A 14 -20.90 -18.60 23.12
N GLU A 15 -19.63 -19.00 23.24
CA GLU A 15 -19.09 -20.21 23.90
C GLU A 15 -19.28 -21.61 23.28
N LYS A 16 -20.43 -21.98 22.67
CA LYS A 16 -20.55 -23.30 21.98
C LYS A 16 -20.11 -23.28 20.50
N GLU A 17 -19.97 -22.10 19.92
CA GLU A 17 -19.65 -21.87 18.50
C GLU A 17 -18.15 -21.71 18.19
N MET A 18 -17.25 -21.60 19.18
CA MET A 18 -15.82 -21.33 18.88
C MET A 18 -15.18 -22.41 18.00
N VAL A 19 -15.61 -23.67 18.12
CA VAL A 19 -15.12 -24.78 17.27
C VAL A 19 -15.67 -24.67 15.85
N ASP A 20 -16.96 -24.33 15.70
CA ASP A 20 -17.65 -24.22 14.41
C ASP A 20 -17.21 -22.98 13.63
N GLN A 21 -16.92 -21.88 14.35
CA GLN A 21 -16.34 -20.65 13.80
C GLN A 21 -14.91 -20.87 13.30
N THR A 22 -14.11 -21.69 14.00
CA THR A 22 -12.74 -22.03 13.58
C THR A 22 -12.74 -22.89 12.31
N GLN A 23 -13.61 -23.91 12.24
CA GLN A 23 -13.79 -24.71 11.02
C GLN A 23 -14.29 -23.86 9.86
N ALA A 24 -15.18 -22.90 10.15
CA ALA A 24 -15.73 -22.05 9.12
C ALA A 24 -14.70 -21.09 8.52
N GLU A 25 -13.90 -20.46 9.37
CA GLU A 25 -12.76 -19.64 8.96
C GLU A 25 -11.71 -20.45 8.19
N GLU A 26 -11.47 -21.69 8.61
CA GLU A 26 -10.57 -22.59 7.92
C GLU A 26 -11.06 -22.95 6.53
N PHE A 27 -12.35 -23.25 6.37
CA PHE A 27 -12.96 -23.46 5.07
C PHE A 27 -12.84 -22.23 4.17
N VAL A 28 -13.10 -21.03 4.71
CA VAL A 28 -12.93 -19.76 3.96
C VAL A 28 -11.48 -19.57 3.54
N ARG A 29 -10.53 -19.78 4.44
CA ARG A 29 -9.09 -19.65 4.17
C ARG A 29 -8.64 -20.59 3.04
N HIS A 30 -9.05 -21.85 3.10
CA HIS A 30 -8.75 -22.83 2.05
C HIS A 30 -9.43 -22.47 0.72
N SER A 31 -10.67 -21.98 0.77
CA SER A 31 -11.40 -21.52 -0.42
C SER A 31 -10.70 -20.32 -1.08
N LEU A 32 -10.22 -19.35 -0.30
CA LEU A 32 -9.47 -18.20 -0.81
C LEU A 32 -8.12 -18.63 -1.40
N ALA A 33 -7.40 -19.56 -0.76
CA ALA A 33 -6.15 -20.10 -1.30
C ALA A 33 -6.34 -20.89 -2.60
N PHE A 34 -7.46 -21.61 -2.72
CA PHE A 34 -7.86 -22.26 -3.96
C PHE A 34 -8.12 -21.21 -5.06
N CYS A 35 -8.91 -20.16 -4.76
CA CYS A 35 -9.16 -19.06 -5.68
C CYS A 35 -7.86 -18.34 -6.09
N GLU A 36 -6.89 -18.18 -5.18
CA GLU A 36 -5.57 -17.63 -5.49
C GLU A 36 -4.89 -18.45 -6.60
N SER A 37 -4.93 -19.78 -6.49
CA SER A 37 -4.35 -20.68 -7.50
C SER A 37 -5.13 -20.71 -8.80
N LEU A 38 -6.45 -20.46 -8.76
CA LEU A 38 -7.32 -20.38 -9.92
C LEU A 38 -7.05 -19.11 -10.77
N TYR A 39 -6.82 -17.99 -10.10
CA TYR A 39 -6.59 -16.69 -10.74
C TYR A 39 -5.10 -16.37 -10.98
N ASP A 40 -4.19 -17.07 -10.31
CA ASP A 40 -2.75 -17.00 -10.55
C ASP A 40 -2.10 -18.40 -10.51
N PRO A 41 -2.24 -19.19 -11.60
CA PRO A 41 -1.76 -20.58 -11.64
C PRO A 41 -0.26 -20.75 -11.37
N TYR A 42 0.53 -19.70 -11.62
CA TYR A 42 1.98 -19.70 -11.45
C TYR A 42 2.43 -18.99 -10.17
N ARG A 43 1.49 -18.55 -9.32
CA ARG A 43 1.74 -17.81 -8.07
C ARG A 43 2.69 -16.62 -8.27
N ASN A 44 2.58 -15.95 -9.41
CA ASN A 44 3.32 -14.74 -9.75
C ASN A 44 3.26 -13.70 -8.62
N TRP A 45 2.09 -13.53 -7.99
CA TRP A 45 1.90 -12.66 -6.84
C TRP A 45 2.82 -13.04 -5.67
N ARG A 46 2.87 -14.32 -5.28
CA ARG A 46 3.69 -14.79 -4.16
C ARG A 46 5.18 -14.60 -4.41
N TYR A 47 5.65 -14.87 -5.62
CA TYR A 47 7.04 -14.60 -5.99
C TYR A 47 7.38 -13.11 -5.84
N ARG A 48 6.48 -12.23 -6.29
CA ARG A 48 6.66 -10.78 -6.21
C ARG A 48 6.57 -10.22 -4.78
N THR A 49 5.81 -10.86 -3.89
CA THR A 49 5.82 -10.50 -2.46
C THR A 49 7.09 -10.94 -1.74
N CYS A 50 7.78 -11.98 -2.24
CA CYS A 50 9.06 -12.45 -1.71
C CYS A 50 10.29 -11.74 -2.33
N GLY A 51 10.08 -10.70 -3.14
CA GLY A 51 11.16 -9.95 -3.80
C GLY A 51 11.70 -10.60 -5.08
N ASP A 52 11.11 -11.70 -5.56
CA ASP A 52 11.52 -12.35 -6.80
C ASP A 52 10.79 -11.70 -8.01
N GLN A 53 11.54 -10.89 -8.75
CA GLN A 53 11.06 -10.14 -9.91
C GLN A 53 11.15 -11.01 -11.18
N ARG A 54 10.10 -11.79 -11.45
CA ARG A 54 9.98 -12.50 -12.73
C ARG A 54 9.74 -11.54 -13.89
N SER A 55 10.49 -11.74 -14.97
CA SER A 55 10.45 -10.89 -16.17
C SER A 55 9.13 -11.05 -16.92
N THR A 56 8.72 -10.01 -17.65
CA THR A 56 7.54 -10.04 -18.54
C THR A 56 7.63 -11.16 -19.59
N VAL A 57 8.86 -11.52 -19.99
CA VAL A 57 9.15 -12.62 -20.92
C VAL A 57 8.85 -13.99 -20.29
N GLU A 58 9.10 -14.16 -18.99
CA GLU A 58 8.73 -15.39 -18.28
C GLU A 58 7.22 -15.50 -18.10
N LYS A 59 6.51 -14.37 -17.93
CA LYS A 59 5.04 -14.35 -17.90
C LYS A 59 4.43 -14.72 -19.26
N SER A 60 4.99 -14.27 -20.38
CA SER A 60 4.43 -14.60 -21.70
C SER A 60 4.57 -16.08 -22.07
N ARG A 61 5.54 -16.79 -21.47
CA ARG A 61 5.78 -18.23 -21.66
C ARG A 61 4.87 -19.12 -20.80
N GLN A 62 4.00 -18.55 -19.98
CA GLN A 62 3.05 -19.28 -19.14
C GLN A 62 1.93 -19.90 -19.99
N LYS A 63 1.95 -21.24 -20.04
CA LYS A 63 1.06 -22.09 -20.84
C LYS A 63 -0.39 -22.07 -20.34
N TYR A 64 -0.59 -22.12 -19.03
CA TYR A 64 -1.92 -22.08 -18.42
C TYR A 64 -2.37 -20.63 -18.21
N LYS A 65 -3.61 -20.31 -18.54
CA LYS A 65 -4.19 -18.98 -18.31
C LYS A 65 -5.05 -19.01 -17.06
N ALA A 66 -5.06 -17.88 -16.34
CA ALA A 66 -5.96 -17.66 -15.22
C ALA A 66 -7.42 -17.87 -15.65
N ALA A 67 -8.25 -18.40 -14.75
CA ALA A 67 -9.68 -18.46 -14.98
C ALA A 67 -10.27 -17.05 -15.16
N PRO A 68 -11.33 -16.87 -15.97
CA PRO A 68 -11.98 -15.57 -16.11
C PRO A 68 -12.54 -15.09 -14.76
N LEU A 69 -12.29 -13.82 -14.43
CA LEU A 69 -12.79 -13.23 -13.19
C LEU A 69 -14.32 -13.19 -13.17
N THR A 70 -14.91 -13.59 -12.05
CA THR A 70 -16.35 -13.48 -11.83
C THR A 70 -16.75 -12.02 -11.60
N VAL A 71 -17.90 -11.60 -12.15
CA VAL A 71 -18.42 -10.23 -12.01
C VAL A 71 -18.72 -9.86 -10.55
N GLU A 72 -18.97 -10.86 -9.71
CA GLU A 72 -19.26 -10.72 -8.28
C GLU A 72 -18.02 -10.38 -7.44
N PHE A 73 -16.80 -10.49 -7.98
CA PHE A 73 -15.58 -10.31 -7.19
C PHE A 73 -15.46 -8.90 -6.60
N VAL A 74 -15.70 -7.84 -7.38
CA VAL A 74 -15.54 -6.46 -6.92
C VAL A 74 -16.56 -6.12 -5.81
N PRO A 75 -17.88 -6.39 -5.97
CA PRO A 75 -18.85 -6.23 -4.88
C PRO A 75 -18.50 -7.05 -3.64
N PHE A 76 -18.09 -8.31 -3.82
CA PHE A 76 -17.68 -9.19 -2.73
C PHE A 76 -16.50 -8.63 -1.95
N PHE A 77 -15.45 -8.21 -2.66
CA PHE A 77 -14.24 -7.65 -2.04
C PHE A 77 -14.58 -6.38 -1.27
N TYR A 78 -15.34 -5.47 -1.86
CA TYR A 78 -15.77 -4.24 -1.21
C TYR A 78 -16.58 -4.53 0.07
N GLN A 79 -17.54 -5.45 0.01
CA GLN A 79 -18.36 -5.83 1.17
C GLN A 79 -17.53 -6.44 2.31
N CYS A 80 -16.52 -7.25 1.99
CA CYS A 80 -15.64 -7.84 3.01
C CYS A 80 -14.86 -6.79 3.81
N PHE A 81 -14.57 -5.62 3.23
CA PHE A 81 -13.83 -4.56 3.90
C PHE A 81 -14.71 -3.41 4.43
N GLN A 82 -15.93 -3.23 3.91
CA GLN A 82 -16.83 -2.15 4.34
C GLN A 82 -17.78 -2.56 5.48
N GLU A 83 -18.35 -3.78 5.43
CA GLU A 83 -19.37 -4.22 6.41
C GLU A 83 -18.81 -5.14 7.51
N SER A 84 -17.51 -5.44 7.46
CA SER A 84 -16.92 -6.55 8.24
C SER A 84 -15.83 -6.03 9.18
N GLU A 85 -16.18 -5.06 10.03
CA GLU A 85 -15.30 -4.53 11.08
C GLU A 85 -14.71 -5.67 11.95
N HIS A 86 -15.47 -6.75 12.14
CA HIS A 86 -15.07 -7.94 12.92
C HIS A 86 -14.39 -9.06 12.11
N LEU A 87 -14.13 -8.90 10.81
CA LEU A 87 -13.42 -9.94 10.06
C LEU A 87 -11.97 -10.02 10.57
N LYS A 88 -11.53 -11.21 10.99
CA LYS A 88 -10.15 -11.41 11.46
C LYS A 88 -9.13 -10.92 10.43
N ASP A 89 -8.08 -10.26 10.92
CA ASP A 89 -7.02 -9.72 10.07
C ASP A 89 -6.33 -10.76 9.19
N SER A 90 -6.26 -12.02 9.65
CA SER A 90 -5.74 -13.14 8.87
C SER A 90 -6.56 -13.39 7.59
N LEU A 91 -7.89 -13.23 7.65
CA LEU A 91 -8.78 -13.35 6.49
C LEU A 91 -8.72 -12.11 5.59
N LYS A 92 -8.62 -10.91 6.17
CA LYS A 92 -8.33 -9.68 5.40
C LYS A 92 -7.03 -9.83 4.60
N CYS A 93 -5.98 -10.39 5.20
CA CYS A 93 -4.72 -10.71 4.50
C CYS A 93 -4.92 -11.74 3.38
N CYS A 94 -5.73 -12.79 3.59
CA CYS A 94 -6.05 -13.75 2.55
C CYS A 94 -6.78 -13.11 1.36
N LEU A 95 -7.71 -12.18 1.63
CA LEU A 95 -8.40 -11.42 0.59
C LEU A 95 -7.44 -10.51 -0.19
N LEU A 96 -6.50 -9.85 0.49
CA LEU A 96 -5.44 -9.08 -0.18
C LEU A 96 -4.55 -9.98 -1.04
N HIS A 97 -4.21 -11.17 -0.55
CA HIS A 97 -3.46 -12.12 -1.38
C HIS A 97 -4.24 -12.56 -2.62
N LEU A 98 -5.54 -12.81 -2.48
CA LEU A 98 -6.42 -13.14 -3.61
C LEU A 98 -6.49 -11.97 -4.61
N PHE A 99 -6.67 -10.74 -4.15
CA PHE A 99 -6.68 -9.56 -5.02
C PHE A 99 -5.34 -9.42 -5.77
N GLY A 100 -4.21 -9.52 -5.05
CA GLY A 100 -2.88 -9.47 -5.65
C GLY A 100 -2.66 -10.57 -6.69
N ALA A 101 -3.15 -11.79 -6.44
CA ALA A 101 -3.13 -12.89 -7.42
C ALA A 101 -3.97 -12.60 -8.66
N ILE A 102 -5.18 -12.06 -8.50
CA ILE A 102 -6.05 -11.67 -9.62
C ILE A 102 -5.38 -10.63 -10.51
N VAL A 103 -4.74 -9.62 -9.91
CA VAL A 103 -4.03 -8.55 -10.64
C VAL A 103 -2.74 -9.08 -11.29
N ALA A 104 -1.97 -9.91 -10.59
CA ALA A 104 -0.69 -10.41 -11.09
C ALA A 104 -0.82 -11.55 -12.11
N GLY A 105 -1.90 -12.33 -12.05
CA GLY A 105 -2.12 -13.55 -12.81
C GLY A 105 -2.58 -13.33 -14.25
N GLY A 106 -3.19 -12.19 -14.58
CA GLY A 106 -3.53 -11.88 -15.96
C GLY A 106 -4.13 -10.49 -16.19
N GLN A 107 -3.74 -9.86 -17.29
CA GLN A 107 -4.12 -8.48 -17.65
C GLN A 107 -5.64 -8.26 -17.72
N ARG A 108 -6.38 -9.19 -18.33
CA ARG A 108 -7.85 -9.10 -18.46
C ARG A 108 -8.52 -9.05 -17.08
N ASN A 109 -8.12 -9.94 -16.18
CA ASN A 109 -8.69 -9.99 -14.84
C ASN A 109 -8.28 -8.78 -14.00
N ALA A 110 -7.03 -8.31 -14.15
CA ALA A 110 -6.55 -7.10 -13.51
C ALA A 110 -7.44 -5.89 -13.87
N LEU A 111 -7.77 -5.67 -15.14
CA LEU A 111 -8.60 -4.54 -15.57
C LEU A 111 -10.05 -4.62 -15.08
N LEU A 112 -10.56 -5.82 -14.84
CA LEU A 112 -11.89 -6.04 -14.25
C LEU A 112 -11.87 -5.83 -12.73
N ALA A 113 -10.81 -6.26 -12.07
CA ALA A 113 -10.65 -6.13 -10.62
C ALA A 113 -10.31 -4.70 -10.20
N ILE A 114 -9.50 -3.98 -10.97
CA ILE A 114 -9.09 -2.60 -10.71
C ILE A 114 -10.26 -1.67 -11.02
N SER A 115 -10.98 -1.29 -9.97
CA SER A 115 -12.11 -0.37 -10.01
C SER A 115 -11.97 0.71 -8.94
N PRO A 116 -12.68 1.85 -9.06
CA PRO A 116 -12.67 2.89 -8.04
C PRO A 116 -12.98 2.35 -6.62
N ALA A 117 -13.94 1.42 -6.50
CA ALA A 117 -14.31 0.80 -5.23
C ALA A 117 -13.17 -0.02 -4.62
N THR A 118 -12.47 -0.84 -5.42
CA THR A 118 -11.32 -1.61 -4.91
C THR A 118 -10.14 -0.73 -4.53
N MET A 119 -9.91 0.37 -5.28
CA MET A 119 -8.84 1.31 -4.96
C MET A 119 -9.12 2.05 -3.67
N GLU A 120 -10.36 2.47 -3.46
CA GLU A 120 -10.80 3.07 -2.20
C GLU A 120 -10.55 2.12 -1.02
N VAL A 121 -10.92 0.83 -1.16
CA VAL A 121 -10.66 -0.18 -0.13
C VAL A 121 -9.18 -0.31 0.18
N LEU A 122 -8.31 -0.44 -0.84
CA LEU A 122 -6.87 -0.58 -0.63
C LEU A 122 -6.30 0.66 0.08
N LEU A 123 -6.66 1.86 -0.36
CA LEU A 123 -6.18 3.10 0.24
C LEU A 123 -6.70 3.29 1.66
N ARG A 124 -7.93 2.87 1.95
CA ARG A 124 -8.51 2.89 3.30
C ARG A 124 -7.81 1.91 4.22
N VAL A 125 -7.60 0.66 3.79
CA VAL A 125 -6.85 -0.35 4.55
C VAL A 125 -5.43 0.12 4.87
N LEU A 126 -4.82 0.92 4.00
CA LEU A 126 -3.50 1.50 4.23
C LEU A 126 -3.53 2.68 5.22
N GLY A 127 -4.66 3.38 5.34
CA GLY A 127 -4.87 4.50 6.27
C GLY A 127 -5.48 4.10 7.62
N ASP A 128 -6.18 2.97 7.68
CA ASP A 128 -6.75 2.41 8.90
C ASP A 128 -5.64 1.76 9.73
N TYR A 129 -4.92 2.60 10.48
CA TYR A 129 -4.05 2.16 11.56
C TYR A 129 -4.92 1.73 12.74
N GLU A 130 -5.30 0.45 12.80
CA GLU A 130 -5.91 -0.11 14.00
C GLU A 130 -4.83 -0.17 15.08
N GLY A 131 -4.81 0.83 15.98
CA GLY A 131 -4.21 0.64 17.29
C GLY A 131 -4.93 -0.55 17.92
N GLY A 132 -4.20 -1.65 18.14
CA GLY A 132 -4.77 -2.91 18.61
C GLY A 132 -5.47 -2.78 19.96
N ASP A 133 -6.74 -2.40 19.94
CA ASP A 133 -7.64 -2.50 21.07
C ASP A 133 -8.38 -3.84 20.95
N TYR A 134 -7.76 -4.90 21.46
CA TYR A 134 -8.46 -6.15 21.73
C TYR A 134 -8.69 -6.31 23.24
N GLU A 135 -9.87 -5.89 23.69
CA GLU A 135 -10.55 -6.59 24.79
C GLU A 135 -11.05 -7.93 24.25
N GLY A 136 -10.22 -8.96 24.31
CA GLY A 136 -10.59 -10.32 23.91
C GLY A 136 -9.47 -11.30 24.23
N GLY A 137 -9.63 -12.06 25.31
CA GLY A 137 -8.61 -12.93 25.85
C GLY A 137 -8.15 -14.06 24.92
N ASP A 138 -6.88 -14.38 25.11
CA ASP A 138 -6.27 -15.71 24.90
C ASP A 138 -6.17 -16.21 23.45
N MET A 139 -5.26 -15.62 22.67
CA MET A 139 -4.22 -16.35 21.91
C MET A 139 -3.27 -15.36 21.23
N ASP A 140 -1.98 -15.65 21.36
CA ASP A 140 -0.83 -15.07 20.65
C ASP A 140 -0.61 -13.56 20.85
N ARG A 141 0.06 -13.29 21.97
CA ARG A 141 0.83 -12.08 22.28
C ARG A 141 1.98 -11.91 21.29
N GLU A 142 1.69 -11.78 20.01
CA GLU A 142 2.70 -11.50 18.98
C GLU A 142 2.92 -9.99 18.87
N ASP A 143 4.09 -9.58 19.32
CA ASP A 143 4.90 -8.56 18.65
C ASP A 143 4.44 -7.09 18.76
N TRP A 144 3.95 -6.71 19.95
CA TRP A 144 3.86 -5.29 20.34
C TRP A 144 5.22 -4.59 20.46
N ASP A 145 6.33 -5.34 20.36
CA ASP A 145 7.71 -4.83 20.37
C ASP A 145 8.28 -4.62 18.96
N SER A 146 7.59 -5.05 17.89
CA SER A 146 8.03 -4.80 16.52
C SER A 146 7.62 -3.41 16.04
N GLU A 147 8.63 -2.60 15.72
CA GLU A 147 8.51 -1.33 14.98
C GLU A 147 8.06 -1.53 13.51
N ALA A 148 7.87 -2.78 13.08
CA ALA A 148 7.46 -3.12 11.71
C ALA A 148 5.98 -2.79 11.47
N PRO A 149 5.62 -2.27 10.28
CA PRO A 149 4.22 -2.00 9.94
C PRO A 149 3.41 -3.30 9.81
N ASP A 150 2.09 -3.17 9.94
CA ASP A 150 1.18 -4.32 9.86
C ASP A 150 1.35 -5.10 8.55
N ARG A 151 1.29 -6.43 8.66
CA ARG A 151 1.34 -7.34 7.50
C ARG A 151 0.28 -6.99 6.46
N LYS A 152 -0.91 -6.58 6.90
CA LYS A 152 -2.02 -6.09 6.07
C LYS A 152 -1.59 -4.89 5.20
N SER A 153 -0.93 -3.91 5.81
CA SER A 153 -0.42 -2.71 5.13
C SER A 153 0.66 -3.06 4.10
N LEU A 154 1.60 -3.94 4.44
CA LEU A 154 2.63 -4.42 3.49
C LEU A 154 2.03 -5.15 2.29
N LEU A 155 1.01 -5.99 2.50
CA LEU A 155 0.29 -6.66 1.41
C LEU A 155 -0.44 -5.66 0.53
N THR A 156 -1.10 -4.67 1.13
CA THR A 156 -1.78 -3.59 0.42
C THR A 156 -0.82 -2.77 -0.44
N LEU A 157 0.37 -2.46 0.07
CA LEU A 157 1.43 -1.80 -0.71
C LEU A 157 1.85 -2.65 -1.92
N GLY A 158 2.04 -3.96 -1.72
CA GLY A 158 2.28 -4.90 -2.81
C GLY A 158 1.17 -4.89 -3.86
N CYS A 159 -0.10 -4.87 -3.43
CA CYS A 159 -1.26 -4.79 -4.32
C CYS A 159 -1.24 -3.51 -5.14
N LEU A 160 -1.02 -2.34 -4.50
CA LEU A 160 -0.95 -1.05 -5.17
C LEU A 160 0.19 -0.99 -6.22
N ARG A 161 1.35 -1.58 -5.91
CA ARG A 161 2.43 -1.73 -6.89
C ARG A 161 1.98 -2.54 -8.11
N GLU A 162 1.37 -3.70 -7.90
CA GLU A 162 0.87 -4.52 -9.01
C GLU A 162 -0.24 -3.82 -9.80
N VAL A 163 -1.11 -3.05 -9.14
CA VAL A 163 -2.11 -2.22 -9.81
C VAL A 163 -1.45 -1.23 -10.76
N VAL A 164 -0.45 -0.48 -10.30
CA VAL A 164 0.27 0.49 -11.14
C VAL A 164 0.95 -0.21 -12.32
N HIS A 165 1.60 -1.35 -12.09
CA HIS A 165 2.24 -2.13 -13.15
C HIS A 165 1.23 -2.66 -14.18
N SER A 166 0.10 -3.20 -13.72
CA SER A 166 -0.97 -3.71 -14.59
C SER A 166 -1.63 -2.58 -15.36
N LEU A 167 -1.88 -1.42 -14.74
CA LEU A 167 -2.36 -0.25 -15.46
C LEU A 167 -1.35 0.16 -16.53
N LEU A 168 -0.06 0.32 -16.22
CA LEU A 168 0.95 0.68 -17.22
C LEU A 168 0.97 -0.25 -18.44
N ALA A 169 0.73 -1.54 -18.24
CA ALA A 169 0.70 -2.54 -19.31
C ALA A 169 -0.59 -2.54 -20.15
N SER A 170 -1.67 -1.86 -19.75
CA SER A 170 -2.88 -1.71 -20.56
C SER A 170 -2.88 -0.44 -21.40
N SER A 171 -3.76 -0.37 -22.38
CA SER A 171 -4.10 0.87 -23.07
C SER A 171 -5.05 1.74 -22.23
N SER A 172 -5.04 3.05 -22.45
CA SER A 172 -5.81 4.02 -21.66
C SER A 172 -7.32 3.81 -21.75
N ASP A 173 -7.82 3.39 -22.92
CA ASP A 173 -9.24 3.16 -23.23
C ASP A 173 -9.86 1.95 -22.50
N GLN A 174 -9.03 1.05 -21.98
CA GLN A 174 -9.48 -0.17 -21.30
C GLN A 174 -9.52 -0.03 -19.78
N ARG A 175 -9.02 1.08 -19.23
CA ARG A 175 -8.85 1.28 -17.79
C ARG A 175 -10.10 1.94 -17.20
N GLN A 176 -10.53 1.45 -16.04
CA GLN A 176 -11.56 2.10 -15.22
C GLN A 176 -10.97 3.16 -14.28
N VAL A 177 -9.66 3.09 -14.03
CA VAL A 177 -8.95 3.92 -13.08
C VAL A 177 -7.67 4.44 -13.72
N GLU A 178 -7.44 5.75 -13.60
CA GLU A 178 -6.24 6.40 -14.08
C GLU A 178 -5.06 6.21 -13.11
N ILE A 179 -3.85 6.03 -13.65
CA ILE A 179 -2.64 5.88 -12.83
C ILE A 179 -2.41 7.16 -12.00
N GLY A 180 -2.67 8.32 -12.59
CA GLY A 180 -2.48 9.61 -11.92
C GLY A 180 -3.35 9.75 -10.67
N SER A 181 -4.62 9.30 -10.70
CA SER A 181 -5.50 9.39 -9.53
C SER A 181 -5.11 8.41 -8.43
N VAL A 182 -4.62 7.22 -8.79
CA VAL A 182 -4.06 6.26 -7.81
C VAL A 182 -2.86 6.88 -7.09
N LEU A 183 -1.91 7.44 -7.84
CA LEU A 183 -0.72 8.09 -7.28
C LEU A 183 -1.11 9.29 -6.43
N GLU A 184 -2.01 10.15 -6.89
CA GLU A 184 -2.45 11.32 -6.14
C GLU A 184 -3.05 10.94 -4.78
N ASN A 185 -3.96 9.96 -4.74
CA ASN A 185 -4.56 9.50 -3.48
C ASN A 185 -3.54 8.79 -2.58
N TYR A 186 -2.61 8.04 -3.17
CA TYR A 186 -1.50 7.45 -2.45
C TYR A 186 -0.61 8.50 -1.78
N PHE A 187 -0.28 9.58 -2.49
CA PHE A 187 0.51 10.69 -1.97
C PHE A 187 -0.23 11.55 -0.95
N LYS A 188 -1.55 11.70 -1.09
CA LYS A 188 -2.41 12.30 -0.05
C LYS A 188 -2.29 11.51 1.24
N LEU A 189 -2.41 10.17 1.17
CA LEU A 189 -2.27 9.30 2.33
C LEU A 189 -0.86 9.36 2.93
N LEU A 190 0.17 9.37 2.10
CA LEU A 190 1.57 9.48 2.54
C LEU A 190 1.82 10.79 3.31
N ASN A 191 1.19 11.88 2.88
CA ASN A 191 1.28 13.21 3.48
C ASN A 191 0.24 13.45 4.59
N SER A 192 -0.60 12.47 4.92
CA SER A 192 -1.58 12.62 5.99
C SER A 192 -0.88 12.96 7.30
N ASP A 193 -1.41 13.96 8.01
CA ASP A 193 -0.86 14.36 9.30
C ASP A 193 -1.16 13.25 10.32
N PRO A 194 -0.13 12.63 10.93
CA PRO A 194 -0.32 11.61 11.96
C PRO A 194 -1.15 12.12 13.14
N ALA A 195 -1.07 13.41 13.48
CA ALA A 195 -1.87 14.01 14.56
C ALA A 195 -3.35 14.17 14.18
N ALA A 196 -3.66 14.52 12.92
CA ALA A 196 -5.03 14.61 12.44
C ALA A 196 -5.67 13.22 12.26
N ALA A 197 -4.89 12.23 11.84
CA ALA A 197 -5.31 10.83 11.73
C ALA A 197 -5.69 10.23 13.10
N ALA A 198 -4.90 10.50 14.15
CA ALA A 198 -5.18 10.06 15.51
C ALA A 198 -6.48 10.67 16.10
N VAL A 199 -6.81 11.91 15.73
CA VAL A 199 -8.04 12.59 16.17
C VAL A 199 -9.29 12.04 15.47
N GLN A 200 -9.19 11.71 14.18
CA GLN A 200 -10.31 11.12 13.42
C GLN A 200 -10.70 9.71 13.91
N GLN A 201 -9.74 8.96 14.46
CA GLN A 201 -9.96 7.59 14.94
C GLN A 201 -10.49 7.50 16.39
N GLY A 202 -10.81 8.62 17.03
CA GLY A 202 -11.51 8.59 18.32
C GLY A 202 -10.71 8.01 19.49
N VAL A 203 -9.38 7.96 19.39
CA VAL A 203 -8.47 7.43 20.42
C VAL A 203 -8.48 8.32 21.66
N LYS A 204 -9.49 8.12 22.52
CA LYS A 204 -9.60 8.72 23.85
C LYS A 204 -8.67 7.99 24.83
N GLY A 205 -7.36 8.10 24.62
CA GLY A 205 -6.36 7.32 25.37
C GLY A 205 -4.99 7.99 25.41
N HIS A 206 -4.93 9.24 25.87
CA HIS A 206 -3.76 10.13 25.82
C HIS A 206 -2.48 9.69 26.60
N LYS A 207 -2.30 8.44 27.05
CA LYS A 207 -1.18 8.11 27.96
C LYS A 207 -0.35 6.84 27.69
N VAL A 208 -0.71 5.96 26.76
CA VAL A 208 0.10 4.73 26.51
C VAL A 208 0.55 4.56 25.05
N LEU A 209 -0.08 5.24 24.10
CA LEU A 209 0.30 5.11 22.68
C LEU A 209 1.57 5.91 22.31
N GLY A 210 1.92 6.96 23.06
CA GLY A 210 2.68 8.15 22.61
C GLY A 210 4.09 8.07 21.99
N ARG A 211 4.62 6.90 21.57
CA ARG A 211 5.84 6.80 20.73
C ARG A 211 5.83 5.65 19.73
N HIS A 212 5.20 4.52 20.06
CA HIS A 212 5.23 3.32 19.22
C HIS A 212 4.37 3.48 17.96
N TRP A 213 3.18 4.10 18.06
CA TRP A 213 2.38 4.39 16.86
C TRP A 213 3.06 5.39 15.92
N GLU A 214 3.76 6.41 16.46
CA GLU A 214 4.52 7.37 15.66
C GLU A 214 5.61 6.65 14.87
N SER A 215 6.31 5.72 15.51
CA SER A 215 7.43 4.99 14.91
C SER A 215 6.94 3.98 13.86
N ARG A 216 5.85 3.25 14.12
CA ARG A 216 5.20 2.38 13.13
C ARG A 216 4.62 3.16 11.94
N PHE A 217 4.05 4.34 12.16
CA PHE A 217 3.57 5.21 11.07
C PHE A 217 4.73 5.69 10.20
N VAL A 218 5.84 6.12 10.79
CA VAL A 218 7.06 6.48 10.05
C VAL A 218 7.61 5.27 9.29
N ALA A 219 7.61 4.07 9.89
CA ALA A 219 8.00 2.84 9.21
C ALA A 219 7.09 2.55 8.01
N LEU A 220 5.77 2.76 8.14
CA LEU A 220 4.85 2.65 7.01
C LEU A 220 5.17 3.67 5.92
N GLN A 221 5.44 4.93 6.26
CA GLN A 221 5.82 5.96 5.27
C GLN A 221 7.13 5.59 4.54
N VAL A 222 8.11 5.02 5.23
CA VAL A 222 9.34 4.50 4.62
C VAL A 222 9.02 3.36 3.65
N HIS A 223 8.19 2.40 4.05
CA HIS A 223 7.76 1.32 3.18
C HIS A 223 6.93 1.81 1.98
N MET A 224 6.15 2.87 2.16
CA MET A 224 5.43 3.53 1.07
C MET A 224 6.40 4.12 0.04
N LEU A 225 7.44 4.83 0.50
CA LEU A 225 8.49 5.36 -0.37
C LEU A 225 9.27 4.24 -1.09
N ASP A 226 9.60 3.15 -0.40
CA ASP A 226 10.21 1.98 -1.02
C ASP A 226 9.28 1.33 -2.06
N THR A 227 7.97 1.34 -1.82
CA THR A 227 6.98 0.84 -2.79
C THR A 227 6.95 1.71 -4.05
N ILE A 228 7.08 3.04 -3.94
CA ILE A 228 7.21 3.93 -5.10
C ILE A 228 8.45 3.54 -5.92
N ARG A 229 9.60 3.30 -5.26
CA ARG A 229 10.81 2.80 -5.95
C ARG A 229 10.51 1.51 -6.73
N ASP A 230 9.80 0.58 -6.10
CA ASP A 230 9.45 -0.70 -6.74
C ASP A 230 8.43 -0.54 -7.88
N MET A 231 7.54 0.47 -7.83
CA MET A 231 6.67 0.83 -8.97
C MET A 231 7.49 1.22 -10.21
N PHE A 232 8.64 1.86 -10.04
CA PHE A 232 9.56 2.21 -11.13
C PHE A 232 10.38 1.02 -11.67
N LEU A 233 10.27 -0.17 -11.09
CA LEU A 233 10.79 -1.42 -11.68
C LEU A 233 9.86 -1.97 -12.78
N CYS A 234 9.23 -1.10 -13.55
CA CYS A 234 8.39 -1.44 -14.69
C CYS A 234 9.18 -1.45 -16.01
N SER A 235 8.57 -2.01 -17.07
CA SER A 235 9.12 -1.97 -18.43
C SER A 235 9.09 -0.55 -19.00
N ASP A 236 7.96 0.14 -18.87
CA ASP A 236 7.73 1.48 -19.44
C ASP A 236 7.98 2.59 -18.43
N ARG A 237 9.19 2.59 -17.84
CA ARG A 237 9.62 3.61 -16.87
C ARG A 237 9.42 5.05 -17.34
N PRO A 238 9.71 5.42 -18.61
CA PRO A 238 9.52 6.79 -19.08
C PRO A 238 8.05 7.27 -19.00
N VAL A 239 7.09 6.36 -19.22
CA VAL A 239 5.67 6.68 -19.13
C VAL A 239 5.29 6.95 -17.68
N LEU A 240 5.69 6.07 -16.76
CA LEU A 240 5.44 6.28 -15.33
C LEU A 240 6.10 7.56 -14.81
N GLN A 241 7.32 7.89 -15.27
CA GLN A 241 8.00 9.15 -14.94
C GLN A 241 7.20 10.37 -15.39
N ALA A 242 6.65 10.36 -16.62
CA ALA A 242 5.84 11.45 -17.13
C ALA A 242 4.55 11.63 -16.31
N ILE A 243 3.87 10.54 -15.96
CA ILE A 243 2.67 10.57 -15.11
C ILE A 243 3.03 11.14 -13.73
N PHE A 244 4.13 10.68 -13.15
CA PHE A 244 4.62 11.14 -11.84
C PHE A 244 4.94 12.65 -11.83
N LEU A 245 5.52 13.17 -12.91
CA LEU A 245 5.75 14.61 -13.10
C LEU A 245 4.43 15.38 -13.21
N ASN A 246 3.46 14.86 -13.97
CA ASN A 246 2.18 15.52 -14.21
C ASN A 246 1.24 15.51 -13.00
N SER A 247 1.35 14.50 -12.13
CA SER A 247 0.50 14.35 -10.94
C SER A 247 1.02 15.10 -9.71
N ASN A 248 1.92 16.09 -9.88
CA ASN A 248 2.51 16.90 -8.80
C ASN A 248 3.15 16.07 -7.66
N CYS A 249 3.58 14.84 -7.95
CA CYS A 249 4.11 13.93 -6.94
C CYS A 249 5.38 14.48 -6.27
N PHE A 250 6.15 15.33 -6.95
CA PHE A 250 7.31 16.02 -6.37
C PHE A 250 6.95 17.02 -5.28
N GLU A 251 5.85 17.76 -5.45
CA GLU A 251 5.37 18.68 -4.44
C GLU A 251 4.92 17.90 -3.20
N HIS A 252 4.27 16.76 -3.40
CA HIS A 252 3.91 15.84 -2.32
C HIS A 252 5.14 15.28 -1.57
N LEU A 253 6.21 14.90 -2.27
CA LEU A 253 7.45 14.45 -1.60
C LEU A 253 8.15 15.59 -0.85
N THR A 254 8.15 16.79 -1.43
CA THR A 254 8.75 17.98 -0.82
C THR A 254 7.99 18.36 0.45
N ARG A 255 6.66 18.35 0.41
CA ARG A 255 5.78 18.59 1.56
C ARG A 255 6.01 17.58 2.69
N LEU A 256 6.15 16.29 2.36
CA LEU A 256 6.44 15.23 3.33
C LEU A 256 7.75 15.50 4.09
N LEU A 257 8.79 15.93 3.37
CA LEU A 257 10.09 16.28 3.95
C LEU A 257 10.03 17.52 4.85
N GLN A 258 9.28 18.53 4.44
CA GLN A 258 9.08 19.74 5.23
C GLN A 258 8.35 19.43 6.55
N ASN A 259 7.32 18.57 6.49
CA ASN A 259 6.46 18.27 7.64
C ASN A 259 7.03 17.23 8.62
N SER A 260 8.05 16.46 8.24
CA SER A 260 8.61 15.41 9.11
C SER A 260 9.54 15.98 10.20
N LYS A 261 9.56 15.34 11.39
CA LYS A 261 10.51 15.65 12.48
C LYS A 261 11.95 15.32 12.05
N VAL A 262 12.98 15.97 12.62
CA VAL A 262 14.40 15.80 12.22
C VAL A 262 14.87 14.34 12.20
N TRP A 263 14.46 13.51 13.19
CA TRP A 263 14.79 12.08 13.23
C TRP A 263 14.07 11.26 12.15
N SER A 264 12.83 11.61 11.83
CA SER A 264 12.07 10.98 10.73
C SER A 264 12.61 11.44 9.36
N ARG A 265 13.09 12.69 9.24
CA ARG A 265 13.69 13.23 8.02
C ARG A 265 14.89 12.40 7.56
N SER A 266 15.75 11.92 8.45
CA SER A 266 16.92 11.12 8.05
C SER A 266 16.50 9.77 7.45
N ALA A 267 15.56 9.05 8.08
CA ALA A 267 15.04 7.78 7.58
C ALA A 267 14.28 7.94 6.25
N LEU A 268 13.36 8.92 6.18
CA LEU A 268 12.59 9.22 4.96
C LEU A 268 13.52 9.67 3.83
N ALA A 269 14.49 10.54 4.11
CA ALA A 269 15.46 10.98 3.13
C ALA A 269 16.37 9.86 2.65
N GLN A 270 16.79 8.95 3.54
CA GLN A 270 17.57 7.78 3.13
C GLN A 270 16.77 6.89 2.16
N SER A 271 15.49 6.65 2.43
CA SER A 271 14.60 5.92 1.51
C SER A 271 14.44 6.66 0.17
N MET A 272 14.24 7.98 0.20
CA MET A 272 14.17 8.80 -1.02
C MET A 272 15.49 8.89 -1.79
N LEU A 273 16.65 8.89 -1.12
CA LEU A 273 17.96 8.80 -1.75
C LEU A 273 18.16 7.44 -2.45
N ASN A 274 17.66 6.37 -1.82
CA ASN A 274 17.67 5.03 -2.38
C ASN A 274 16.66 4.87 -3.53
N MET A 275 15.70 5.80 -3.69
CA MET A 275 14.74 5.82 -4.78
C MET A 275 15.43 6.24 -6.09
N ARG A 276 16.05 5.27 -6.77
CA ARG A 276 16.68 5.47 -8.08
C ARG A 276 15.63 5.46 -9.20
N ILE A 277 15.16 6.63 -9.60
CA ILE A 277 14.30 6.81 -10.79
C ILE A 277 15.19 6.93 -12.05
N GLY A 278 16.12 5.99 -12.28
CA GLY A 278 17.19 6.15 -13.29
C GLY A 278 17.48 4.94 -14.17
N GLY A 279 17.28 5.08 -15.48
CA GLY A 279 17.77 4.19 -16.53
C GLY A 279 17.82 4.89 -17.90
N GLY A 280 18.99 4.88 -18.57
CA GLY A 280 19.17 5.30 -19.97
C GLY A 280 19.18 6.81 -20.25
N LEU A 281 18.11 7.53 -19.90
CA LEU A 281 17.96 8.98 -20.09
C LEU A 281 17.66 9.62 -18.71
N SER A 282 18.76 9.88 -17.99
CA SER A 282 18.81 10.15 -16.55
C SER A 282 17.98 11.36 -16.11
N LEU A 283 16.86 11.11 -15.40
CA LEU A 283 16.36 11.94 -14.31
C LEU A 283 16.96 11.37 -13.02
N LEU A 284 18.06 11.94 -12.54
CA LEU A 284 18.62 11.54 -11.25
C LEU A 284 17.82 12.28 -10.17
N PHE A 285 17.05 11.54 -9.36
CA PHE A 285 16.46 12.08 -8.14
C PHE A 285 17.48 11.92 -7.02
N THR A 286 17.94 13.03 -6.46
CA THR A 286 18.89 13.03 -5.34
C THR A 286 18.39 13.97 -4.27
N VAL A 287 18.14 13.43 -3.08
CA VAL A 287 17.68 14.21 -1.91
C VAL A 287 18.85 14.39 -0.95
N CYS A 288 19.54 15.52 -1.01
CA CYS A 288 20.59 15.84 -0.06
C CYS A 288 19.97 16.48 1.18
N VAL A 289 20.16 15.87 2.36
CA VAL A 289 19.72 16.44 3.64
C VAL A 289 20.92 17.07 4.33
N PHE A 290 20.85 18.38 4.50
CA PHE A 290 21.76 19.17 5.31
C PHE A 290 21.10 19.52 6.66
N PRO A 291 21.87 19.87 7.70
CA PRO A 291 21.34 20.20 9.03
C PRO A 291 20.26 21.29 9.04
N GLN A 292 20.24 22.17 8.04
CA GLN A 292 19.31 23.30 7.92
C GLN A 292 18.65 23.43 6.54
N ARG A 293 18.84 22.47 5.62
CA ARG A 293 18.33 22.58 4.26
C ARG A 293 18.11 21.20 3.68
N ILE A 294 17.01 21.04 2.95
CA ILE A 294 16.82 19.84 2.12
C ILE A 294 16.92 20.29 0.67
N GLU A 295 17.84 19.69 -0.06
CA GLU A 295 17.99 19.91 -1.49
C GLU A 295 17.49 18.68 -2.23
N VAL A 296 16.36 18.85 -2.90
CA VAL A 296 15.90 17.87 -3.87
C VAL A 296 16.43 18.30 -5.22
N THR A 297 17.38 17.54 -5.74
CA THR A 297 17.98 17.76 -7.04
C THR A 297 17.41 16.77 -8.02
N LEU A 298 16.70 17.28 -9.02
CA LEU A 298 16.27 16.52 -10.18
C LEU A 298 17.20 16.89 -11.34
N SER A 299 18.19 16.03 -11.63
CA SER A 299 19.15 16.30 -12.70
C SER A 299 18.75 15.55 -13.97
N ARG A 300 18.39 16.30 -15.02
CA ARG A 300 18.32 15.78 -16.39
C ARG A 300 19.71 15.87 -17.01
N LYS A 301 20.28 14.76 -17.48
CA LYS A 301 21.69 14.62 -17.92
C LYS A 301 22.22 15.74 -18.86
N HIS A 302 21.38 16.54 -19.52
CA HIS A 302 21.79 17.57 -20.48
C HIS A 302 21.00 18.89 -20.56
N SER A 303 20.12 19.27 -19.62
CA SER A 303 19.52 20.63 -19.76
C SER A 303 18.83 21.28 -18.56
N VAL A 304 18.41 20.55 -17.53
CA VAL A 304 17.68 21.18 -16.41
C VAL A 304 18.03 20.46 -15.12
N THR A 305 18.62 21.21 -14.19
CA THR A 305 18.71 20.82 -12.79
C THR A 305 17.65 21.62 -12.04
N LEU A 306 16.55 20.98 -11.67
CA LEU A 306 15.59 21.59 -10.76
C LEU A 306 16.15 21.42 -9.35
N HIS A 307 16.69 22.50 -8.80
CA HIS A 307 17.03 22.60 -7.39
C HIS A 307 15.80 23.09 -6.64
N CYS A 308 15.14 22.18 -5.93
CA CYS A 308 14.15 22.60 -4.94
C CYS A 308 14.87 22.70 -3.60
N VAL A 309 15.04 23.94 -3.15
CA VAL A 309 15.61 24.27 -1.86
C VAL A 309 14.45 24.45 -0.90
N CYS A 310 14.37 23.59 0.09
CA CYS A 310 13.50 23.83 1.24
C CYS A 310 14.34 24.43 2.37
N GLU A 311 14.21 25.74 2.57
CA GLU A 311 14.62 26.37 3.82
C GLU A 311 13.56 26.08 4.90
N PRO A 312 13.96 25.82 6.15
CA PRO A 312 13.01 25.66 7.25
C PRO A 312 12.29 27.00 7.45
N PHE A 313 10.97 26.99 7.28
CA PHE A 313 10.12 28.04 7.85
C PHE A 313 10.27 27.98 9.38
N TYR A 314 11.15 28.80 9.94
CA TYR A 314 11.11 29.17 11.35
C TYR A 314 9.85 30.02 11.55
N SER A 315 8.74 29.39 11.94
CA SER A 315 7.60 30.10 12.53
C SER A 315 7.65 29.95 14.05
N GLY A 316 8.21 30.98 14.72
CA GLY A 316 8.03 31.40 16.13
C GLY A 316 8.14 30.32 17.22
N SER A 317 9.07 30.42 18.18
CA SER A 317 8.99 31.46 19.23
C SER A 317 10.30 31.61 20.04
N LEU A 318 10.40 32.76 20.72
CA LEU A 318 11.43 33.28 21.64
C LEU A 318 12.72 33.88 21.04
N CYS A 319 12.68 35.19 20.81
CA CYS A 319 13.72 36.05 21.36
C CYS A 319 13.05 36.99 22.37
N MET A 320 13.29 36.76 23.66
CA MET A 320 13.16 37.81 24.66
C MET A 320 14.27 38.83 24.40
N LEU A 321 13.88 40.07 24.14
CA LEU A 321 14.41 41.29 24.74
C LEU A 321 13.23 42.25 24.87
#